data_AF-A0A2A5HPN2-F1
#
_entry.id   AF-A0A2A5HPN2-F1
#
_cell.length_a   1.000
_cell.length_b   1.000
_cell.length_c   1.000
_cell.angle_alpha   90.00
_cell.angle_beta   90.00
_cell.angle_gamma   90.00
#
_symmetry.space_group_name_H-M   'P 1'
#
loop_
_entity.id
_entity.type
_entity.pdbx_description
1 polymer ?
#
loop_
_entity_poly.entity_id
_entity_poly.type
_entity_poly.pdbx_seq_one_letter_code
_entity_poly.pdbx_strand_id
1 'polypeptide(L)'
;MIKHGASVYCFLTVWLMLTVGCSTSELTTDTPVSIESQQTSVSYTLNSSLSSDIHNAYNSGRPVLLFAYNEEIVDSEVYADWAYYLNEFKKNQGAEFFYAQVDAASFKSIPSDELTGFTLFVKEGHSAYWYDGLIVEPQVYMSVFKIFANKRLNGMDKAFMPEVFQGGVSY
;
A
#
# COMPACT_ATOMS: atom_id res chain seq x y z
N MET A 1 -12.16 1.95 -68.73
CA MET A 1 -10.92 1.13 -68.79
C MET A 1 -10.71 0.60 -67.37
N ILE A 2 -11.16 -0.60 -66.94
CA ILE A 2 -10.69 -1.99 -67.23
C ILE A 2 -9.16 -2.09 -66.94
N LYS A 3 -8.57 -2.95 -66.08
CA LYS A 3 -8.90 -4.21 -65.35
C LYS A 3 -7.82 -4.45 -64.23
N HIS A 4 -8.19 -4.99 -63.06
CA HIS A 4 -7.86 -6.33 -62.47
C HIS A 4 -6.40 -6.73 -62.18
N GLY A 5 -6.19 -7.35 -61.01
CA GLY A 5 -5.11 -8.31 -60.74
C GLY A 5 -5.06 -8.76 -59.27
N ALA A 6 -5.29 -10.05 -59.00
CA ALA A 6 -5.38 -10.69 -57.68
C ALA A 6 -4.25 -11.71 -57.45
N SER A 7 -4.27 -12.37 -56.28
CA SER A 7 -3.60 -13.66 -55.92
C SER A 7 -2.16 -13.53 -55.38
N VAL A 8 -1.61 -14.35 -54.47
CA VAL A 8 -1.77 -15.80 -54.22
C VAL A 8 -1.39 -16.13 -52.75
N TYR A 9 -2.01 -17.17 -52.22
CA TYR A 9 -1.71 -17.90 -50.97
C TYR A 9 -0.27 -18.42 -50.85
N CYS A 10 0.22 -18.63 -49.63
CA CYS A 10 1.25 -19.65 -49.39
C CYS A 10 1.00 -20.41 -48.09
N PHE A 11 0.47 -21.62 -48.26
CA PHE A 11 0.59 -22.73 -47.31
C PHE A 11 2.06 -23.16 -47.25
N LEU A 12 2.58 -23.42 -46.05
CA LEU A 12 3.73 -24.31 -45.90
C LEU A 12 3.39 -25.41 -44.90
N THR A 13 2.91 -26.52 -45.47
CA THR A 13 2.91 -27.85 -44.86
C THR A 13 4.35 -28.31 -44.64
N VAL A 14 4.70 -28.67 -43.41
CA VAL A 14 5.92 -29.45 -43.13
C VAL A 14 5.48 -30.85 -42.74
N TRP A 15 5.90 -31.81 -43.57
CA TRP A 15 5.80 -33.24 -43.35
C TRP A 15 7.22 -33.75 -43.11
N LEU A 16 7.51 -34.29 -41.93
CA LEU A 16 8.54 -35.33 -41.78
C LEU A 16 8.26 -36.20 -40.55
N MET A 17 8.22 -37.49 -40.79
CA MET A 17 7.95 -38.58 -39.85
C MET A 17 9.25 -39.24 -39.36
N LEU A 18 9.25 -39.64 -38.07
CA LEU A 18 9.99 -40.73 -37.40
C LEU A 18 11.53 -40.59 -37.35
N THR A 19 12.23 -40.76 -36.21
CA THR A 19 12.34 -42.02 -35.45
C THR A 19 12.77 -41.85 -33.97
N VAL A 20 12.23 -42.77 -33.15
CA VAL A 20 12.54 -43.26 -31.78
C VAL A 20 13.78 -42.79 -30.99
N GLY A 21 13.56 -42.52 -29.69
CA GLY A 21 14.61 -42.60 -28.67
C GLY A 21 14.24 -42.12 -27.25
N CYS A 22 13.81 -43.06 -26.39
CA CYS A 22 14.10 -43.18 -24.95
C CYS A 22 13.75 -42.06 -23.91
N SER A 23 13.17 -42.56 -22.80
CA SER A 23 13.15 -42.04 -21.42
C SER A 23 12.18 -40.93 -20.99
N THR A 24 11.25 -41.38 -20.13
CA THR A 24 10.48 -40.71 -19.07
C THR A 24 10.90 -39.29 -18.68
N SER A 25 9.92 -38.37 -18.74
CA SER A 25 9.62 -37.40 -17.69
C SER A 25 8.19 -36.88 -17.89
N GLU A 26 7.38 -36.94 -16.84
CA GLU A 26 5.99 -36.49 -16.82
C GLU A 26 5.90 -34.99 -17.10
N LEU A 27 5.13 -34.62 -18.12
CA LEU A 27 4.82 -33.23 -18.47
C LEU A 27 3.61 -32.79 -17.64
N THR A 28 3.85 -32.28 -16.43
CA THR A 28 2.85 -31.48 -15.74
C THR A 28 2.70 -30.15 -16.48
N THR A 29 1.54 -29.98 -17.09
CA THR A 29 1.09 -28.71 -17.66
C THR A 29 0.65 -27.79 -16.53
N ASP A 30 1.61 -27.19 -15.83
CA ASP A 30 1.26 -26.11 -14.90
C ASP A 30 1.14 -24.80 -15.66
N THR A 31 -0.11 -24.40 -15.73
CA THR A 31 -0.62 -23.13 -16.26
C THR A 31 0.10 -21.98 -15.54
N PRO A 32 0.53 -20.90 -16.22
CA PRO A 32 0.98 -19.71 -15.50
C PRO A 32 -0.22 -19.10 -14.77
N VAL A 33 -0.30 -19.33 -13.46
CA VAL A 33 -1.25 -18.65 -12.59
C VAL A 33 -0.86 -17.18 -12.54
N SER A 34 -1.58 -16.35 -13.29
CA SER A 34 -1.64 -14.91 -13.07
C SER A 34 -2.32 -14.66 -11.72
N ILE A 35 -1.55 -14.55 -10.63
CA ILE A 35 -2.05 -13.96 -9.39
C ILE A 35 -2.08 -12.45 -9.60
N GLU A 36 -3.09 -11.97 -10.31
CA GLU A 36 -3.51 -10.59 -10.26
C GLU A 36 -4.28 -10.43 -8.95
N SER A 37 -3.57 -10.00 -7.91
CA SER A 37 -4.18 -9.66 -6.63
C SER A 37 -5.12 -8.48 -6.85
N GLN A 38 -6.42 -8.77 -6.86
CA GLN A 38 -7.46 -7.76 -6.84
C GLN A 38 -7.32 -6.98 -5.54
N GLN A 39 -6.69 -5.81 -5.62
CA GLN A 39 -6.60 -4.88 -4.52
C GLN A 39 -7.96 -4.22 -4.38
N THR A 40 -8.83 -4.81 -3.56
CA THR A 40 -10.12 -4.25 -3.19
C THR A 40 -9.87 -2.94 -2.43
N SER A 41 -10.06 -1.82 -3.11
CA SER A 41 -9.99 -0.48 -2.53
C SER A 41 -11.18 -0.26 -1.59
N VAL A 42 -10.98 -0.53 -0.29
CA VAL A 42 -11.95 -0.12 0.73
C VAL A 42 -11.61 1.32 1.08
N SER A 43 -12.47 2.26 0.68
CA SER A 43 -12.30 3.67 0.99
C SER A 43 -12.58 3.91 2.47
N TYR A 44 -11.61 4.48 3.19
CA TYR A 44 -11.77 4.88 4.59
C TYR A 44 -12.52 6.20 4.70
N THR A 45 -13.51 6.28 5.61
CA THR A 45 -14.20 7.55 5.93
C THR A 45 -13.56 8.16 7.17
N LEU A 46 -13.05 9.39 7.05
CA LEU A 46 -12.50 10.14 8.18
C LEU A 46 -13.57 10.43 9.24
N ASN A 47 -13.20 10.36 10.52
CA ASN A 47 -14.06 10.79 11.60
C ASN A 47 -14.39 12.29 11.45
N SER A 48 -15.68 12.62 11.42
CA SER A 48 -16.20 13.98 11.33
C SER A 48 -15.78 14.93 12.46
N SER A 49 -15.26 14.41 13.58
CA SER A 49 -14.75 15.23 14.69
C SER A 49 -13.33 15.76 14.47
N LEU A 50 -12.65 15.34 13.40
CA LEU A 50 -11.33 15.84 13.05
C LEU A 50 -11.40 17.27 12.52
N SER A 51 -10.26 17.98 12.57
CA SER A 51 -10.21 19.37 12.11
C SER A 51 -10.52 19.49 10.61
N SER A 52 -11.04 20.65 10.21
CA SER A 52 -11.30 20.95 8.79
C SER A 52 -10.05 20.82 7.93
N ASP A 53 -8.86 21.11 8.47
CA ASP A 53 -7.60 21.03 7.72
C ASP A 53 -7.25 19.58 7.36
N ILE A 54 -7.50 18.64 8.28
CA ILE A 54 -7.32 17.20 8.02
C ILE A 54 -8.28 16.76 6.90
N HIS A 55 -9.55 17.15 7.01
CA HIS A 55 -10.55 16.85 5.98
C HIS A 55 -10.18 17.46 4.63
N ASN A 56 -9.75 18.71 4.59
CA ASN A 56 -9.34 19.39 3.36
C ASN A 56 -8.14 18.70 2.70
N ALA A 57 -7.14 18.29 3.48
CA ALA A 57 -5.99 17.55 2.97
C ALA A 57 -6.41 16.20 2.37
N TYR A 58 -7.21 15.42 3.10
CA TYR A 58 -7.69 14.13 2.61
C TYR A 58 -8.54 14.27 1.34
N ASN A 59 -9.52 15.19 1.34
CA ASN A 59 -10.42 15.44 0.20
C ASN A 59 -9.70 16.06 -1.01
N SER A 60 -8.49 16.60 -0.84
CA SER A 60 -7.65 17.04 -1.96
C SER A 60 -6.79 15.90 -2.53
N GLY A 61 -6.99 14.66 -2.09
CA GLY A 61 -6.18 13.50 -2.43
C GLY A 61 -4.77 13.51 -1.83
N ARG A 62 -4.47 14.44 -0.91
CA ARG A 62 -3.16 14.53 -0.26
C ARG A 62 -3.06 13.42 0.79
N PRO A 63 -1.96 12.64 0.82
CA PRO A 63 -1.75 11.68 1.89
C PRO A 63 -1.75 12.36 3.26
N VAL A 64 -2.34 11.73 4.26
CA VAL A 64 -2.40 12.24 5.63
C VAL A 64 -1.81 11.20 6.58
N LEU A 65 -0.95 11.66 7.49
CA LEU A 65 -0.40 10.88 8.59
C LEU A 65 -0.90 11.51 9.89
N LEU A 66 -1.76 10.77 10.57
CA LEU A 66 -2.29 11.10 11.89
C LEU A 66 -1.50 10.31 12.94
N PHE A 67 -1.18 10.93 14.06
CA PHE A 67 -0.49 10.24 15.15
C PHE A 67 -0.97 10.76 16.50
N ALA A 68 -0.91 9.89 17.51
CA ALA A 68 -1.09 10.25 18.91
C ALA A 68 0.01 9.58 19.72
N TYR A 69 0.40 10.18 20.83
CA TYR A 69 1.33 9.61 21.80
C TYR A 69 1.06 10.19 23.18
N ASN A 70 1.47 9.46 24.22
CA ASN A 70 1.42 9.93 25.59
C ASN A 70 2.57 10.92 25.85
N GLU A 71 2.29 12.08 26.43
CA GLU A 71 3.33 13.06 26.76
C GLU A 71 4.37 12.51 27.77
N GLU A 72 4.00 11.51 28.56
CA GLU A 72 4.90 10.84 29.51
C GLU A 72 6.06 10.10 28.83
N ILE A 73 5.96 9.77 27.53
CA ILE A 73 7.02 9.05 26.81
C ILE A 73 7.99 9.97 26.06
N VAL A 74 7.83 11.29 26.12
CA VAL A 74 8.64 12.26 25.34
C VAL A 74 10.13 12.21 25.67
N ASP A 75 10.50 11.85 26.90
CA ASP A 75 11.90 11.71 27.32
C ASP A 75 12.48 10.30 27.06
N SER A 76 11.73 9.42 26.38
CA SER A 76 12.17 8.05 26.07
C SER A 76 13.03 7.98 24.79
N GLU A 77 13.90 6.96 24.72
CA GLU A 77 14.67 6.64 23.52
C GLU A 77 13.75 6.35 22.31
N VAL A 78 12.64 5.64 22.56
CA VAL A 78 11.63 5.32 21.54
C VAL A 78 11.05 6.58 20.91
N TYR A 79 10.73 7.59 21.72
CA TYR A 79 10.23 8.86 21.20
C TYR A 79 11.31 9.61 20.41
N ALA A 80 12.55 9.62 20.88
CA ALA A 80 13.66 10.28 20.18
C ALA A 80 13.90 9.66 18.80
N ASP A 81 13.91 8.33 18.71
CA ASP A 81 14.06 7.59 17.44
C ASP A 81 12.88 7.86 16.50
N TRP A 82 11.65 7.75 17.01
CA TRP A 82 10.45 8.07 16.23
C TRP A 82 10.48 9.50 15.69
N ALA A 83 10.79 10.48 16.54
CA ALA A 83 10.84 11.88 16.15
C ALA A 83 11.93 12.12 15.09
N TYR A 84 13.09 11.48 15.23
CA TYR A 84 14.15 11.51 14.24
C TYR A 84 13.68 10.93 12.89
N TYR A 85 13.11 9.73 12.88
CA TYR A 85 12.68 9.08 11.64
C TYR A 85 11.50 9.79 10.97
N LEU A 86 10.53 10.28 11.74
CA LEU A 86 9.43 11.08 11.20
C LEU A 86 9.94 12.36 10.55
N ASN A 87 10.91 13.03 11.17
CA ASN A 87 11.51 14.24 10.61
C ASN A 87 12.34 13.95 9.35
N GLU A 88 13.08 12.85 9.32
CA GLU A 88 13.78 12.43 8.10
C GLU A 88 12.81 12.05 6.98
N PHE A 89 11.72 11.36 7.28
CA PHE A 89 10.68 11.08 6.30
C PHE A 89 10.08 12.38 5.73
N LYS A 90 9.68 13.33 6.61
CA LYS A 90 9.15 14.65 6.23
C LYS A 90 10.05 15.40 5.25
N LYS A 91 11.36 15.38 5.48
CA LYS A 91 12.35 16.10 4.64
C LYS A 91 12.55 15.44 3.28
N ASN A 92 12.58 14.11 3.22
CA ASN A 92 13.10 13.39 2.05
C ASN A 92 12.02 12.91 1.09
N GLN A 93 10.96 12.26 1.58
CA GLN A 93 9.91 11.65 0.74
C GLN A 93 8.50 12.11 1.12
N GLY A 94 8.28 12.46 2.38
CA GLY A 94 6.99 12.78 2.96
C GLY A 94 6.55 14.24 2.85
N ALA A 95 7.26 15.09 2.10
CA ALA A 95 6.90 16.51 1.97
C ALA A 95 5.45 16.72 1.46
N GLU A 96 4.94 15.76 0.68
CA GLU A 96 3.57 15.76 0.19
C GLU A 96 2.53 15.32 1.24
N PHE A 97 2.93 14.74 2.37
CA PHE A 97 1.99 14.33 3.42
C PHE A 97 1.53 15.55 4.22
N PHE A 98 0.27 15.53 4.64
CA PHE A 98 -0.21 16.35 5.74
C PHE A 98 0.01 15.58 7.05
N TYR A 99 0.54 16.24 8.07
CA TYR A 99 0.85 15.62 9.35
C TYR A 99 0.03 16.29 10.43
N ALA A 100 -0.64 15.50 11.27
CA ALA A 100 -1.36 16.03 12.40
C ALA A 100 -1.23 15.10 13.61
N GLN A 101 -0.91 15.71 14.75
CA GLN A 101 -1.16 15.08 16.03
C GLN A 101 -2.67 15.17 16.31
N VAL A 102 -3.24 14.07 16.80
CA VAL A 102 -4.67 13.97 17.12
C VAL A 102 -4.86 13.44 18.54
N ASP A 103 -6.03 13.72 19.12
CA ASP A 103 -6.44 13.11 20.37
C ASP A 103 -6.85 11.66 20.13
N ALA A 104 -6.22 10.71 20.82
CA ALA A 104 -6.54 9.29 20.73
C ALA A 104 -7.99 8.99 21.10
N ALA A 105 -8.60 9.78 21.99
CA ALA A 105 -10.01 9.63 22.35
C ALA A 105 -10.98 9.88 21.17
N SER A 106 -10.51 10.56 20.11
CA SER A 106 -11.27 10.73 18.86
C SER A 106 -11.39 9.43 18.05
N PHE A 107 -10.68 8.37 18.44
CA PHE A 107 -10.60 7.11 17.71
C PHE A 107 -11.09 5.93 18.56
N LYS A 108 -12.25 6.08 19.21
CA LYS A 108 -12.87 5.11 20.15
C LYS A 108 -12.98 3.66 19.68
N SER A 109 -12.94 3.40 18.38
CA SER A 109 -13.01 2.05 17.82
C SER A 109 -11.65 1.37 17.70
N ILE A 110 -10.56 2.03 18.10
CA ILE A 110 -9.22 1.51 17.91
C ILE A 110 -8.67 1.01 19.24
N PRO A 111 -8.25 -0.26 19.32
CA PRO A 111 -7.48 -0.75 20.45
C PRO A 111 -6.08 -0.14 20.36
N SER A 112 -5.91 1.10 20.83
CA SER A 112 -4.60 1.60 21.18
C SER A 112 -4.33 1.21 22.61
N ASP A 113 -3.19 0.57 22.88
CA ASP A 113 -2.68 0.57 24.24
C ASP A 113 -2.43 2.05 24.60
N GLU A 114 -3.14 2.56 25.62
CA GLU A 114 -3.11 3.98 26.01
C GLU A 114 -1.67 4.45 26.33
N LEU A 115 -0.77 3.49 26.55
CA LEU A 115 0.59 3.69 27.00
C LEU A 115 1.57 4.18 25.91
N THR A 116 1.33 3.90 24.62
CA THR A 116 2.35 4.16 23.57
C THR A 116 1.85 5.01 22.40
N GLY A 117 0.53 5.06 22.16
CA GLY A 117 -0.07 5.87 21.10
C GLY A 117 -0.26 5.12 19.78
N PHE A 118 -0.30 5.83 18.66
CA PHE A 118 -0.50 5.21 17.34
C PHE A 118 -0.04 6.07 16.17
N THR A 119 0.05 5.43 14.99
CA THR A 119 0.13 6.10 13.70
C THR A 119 -0.90 5.56 12.71
N LEU A 120 -1.63 6.45 12.05
CA LEU A 120 -2.64 6.14 11.04
C LEU A 120 -2.33 6.88 9.74
N PHE A 121 -2.21 6.13 8.65
CA PHE A 121 -2.03 6.66 7.32
C PHE A 121 -3.33 6.56 6.53
N VAL A 122 -3.75 7.66 5.91
CA VAL A 122 -4.96 7.71 5.09
C VAL A 122 -4.72 8.52 3.82
N LYS A 123 -5.38 8.10 2.75
CA LYS A 123 -5.42 8.82 1.47
C LYS A 123 -6.72 8.47 0.76
N GLU A 124 -7.35 9.45 0.15
CA GLU A 124 -8.56 9.22 -0.63
C GLU A 124 -8.35 8.14 -1.70
N GLY A 125 -9.33 7.23 -1.83
CA GLY A 125 -9.29 6.11 -2.78
C GLY A 125 -8.33 4.97 -2.41
N HIS A 126 -7.68 5.02 -1.24
CA HIS A 126 -6.80 3.98 -0.74
C HIS A 126 -7.30 3.42 0.59
N SER A 127 -6.89 2.19 0.91
CA SER A 127 -7.06 1.65 2.25
C SER A 127 -6.34 2.53 3.28
N ALA A 128 -6.93 2.62 4.47
CA ALA A 128 -6.24 3.18 5.63
C ALA A 128 -5.27 2.14 6.20
N TYR A 129 -4.14 2.61 6.72
CA TYR A 129 -3.13 1.76 7.34
C TYR A 129 -2.83 2.18 8.77
N TRP A 130 -2.95 1.24 9.70
CA TRP A 130 -2.77 1.44 11.13
C TRP A 130 -1.45 0.81 11.61
N TYR A 131 -0.76 1.53 12.47
CA TYR A 131 0.40 1.07 13.20
C TYR A 131 0.18 1.36 14.69
N ASP A 132 0.25 0.31 15.51
CA ASP A 132 0.11 0.40 16.97
C ASP A 132 1.39 0.98 17.59
N GLY A 133 1.31 2.17 18.15
CA GLY A 133 2.45 2.91 18.71
C GLY A 133 3.19 3.85 17.75
N LEU A 134 4.40 4.22 18.19
CA LEU A 134 5.34 5.08 17.46
C LEU A 134 6.20 4.25 16.49
N ILE A 135 6.26 4.68 15.24
CA ILE A 135 7.06 3.99 14.22
C ILE A 135 8.55 4.28 14.43
N VAL A 136 9.29 3.26 14.87
CA VAL A 136 10.75 3.28 15.00
C VAL A 136 11.46 2.53 13.86
N GLU A 137 10.73 1.87 12.97
CA GLU A 137 11.28 1.28 11.75
C GLU A 137 11.00 2.18 10.53
N PRO A 138 12.00 2.86 9.94
CA PRO A 138 11.81 3.76 8.81
C PRO A 138 11.13 3.11 7.58
N GLN A 139 11.27 1.80 7.44
CA GLN A 139 10.71 1.01 6.36
C GLN A 139 9.18 1.09 6.32
N VAL A 140 8.51 1.27 7.46
CA VAL A 140 7.04 1.39 7.53
C VAL A 140 6.56 2.61 6.75
N TYR A 141 7.18 3.78 6.96
CA TYR A 141 6.86 5.00 6.21
C TYR A 141 7.04 4.79 4.70
N MET A 142 8.13 4.11 4.33
CA MET A 142 8.45 3.87 2.92
C MET A 142 7.47 2.93 2.23
N SER A 143 7.04 1.89 2.95
CA SER A 143 6.05 0.94 2.47
C SER A 143 4.72 1.62 2.15
N VAL A 144 4.22 2.46 3.06
CA VAL A 144 2.96 3.19 2.86
C VAL A 144 3.09 4.26 1.77
N PHE A 145 4.19 5.02 1.77
CA PHE A 145 4.48 6.00 0.71
C PHE A 145 4.43 5.34 -0.67
N LYS A 146 5.04 4.17 -0.84
CA LYS A 146 5.03 3.44 -2.11
C LYS A 146 3.62 3.00 -2.51
N ILE A 147 2.81 2.51 -1.58
CA ILE A 147 1.41 2.19 -1.86
C ILE A 147 0.66 3.42 -2.36
N PHE A 148 0.72 4.53 -1.62
CA PHE A 148 0.02 5.75 -1.98
C PHE A 148 0.53 6.39 -3.28
N ALA A 149 1.77 6.11 -3.66
CA ALA A 149 2.34 6.49 -4.95
C ALA A 149 2.08 5.46 -6.07
N ASN A 150 1.28 4.42 -5.83
CA ASN A 150 1.03 3.30 -6.76
C ASN A 150 2.32 2.63 -7.26
N LYS A 151 3.34 2.57 -6.40
CA LYS A 151 4.61 1.90 -6.69
C LYS A 151 4.55 0.45 -6.23
N ARG A 152 5.19 -0.42 -7.02
CA ARG A 152 5.33 -1.83 -6.68
C ARG A 152 6.16 -1.99 -5.40
N LEU A 153 5.65 -2.80 -4.48
CA LEU A 153 6.33 -3.18 -3.26
C LEU A 153 7.25 -4.38 -3.49
N ASN A 154 8.45 -4.32 -2.96
CA ASN A 154 9.36 -5.46 -2.88
C ASN A 154 9.07 -6.31 -1.62
N GLY A 155 9.81 -7.41 -1.43
CA GLY A 155 9.60 -8.30 -0.28
C GLY A 155 9.86 -7.61 1.07
N MET A 156 10.85 -6.72 1.14
CA MET A 156 11.15 -5.95 2.34
C MET A 156 10.02 -4.96 2.64
N ASP A 157 9.54 -4.21 1.64
CA ASP A 157 8.44 -3.26 1.83
C ASP A 157 7.18 -3.97 2.39
N LYS A 158 6.88 -5.16 1.86
CA LYS A 158 5.73 -5.95 2.33
C LYS A 158 5.89 -6.46 3.76
N ALA A 159 7.11 -6.75 4.20
CA ALA A 159 7.39 -7.23 5.55
C ALA A 159 7.16 -6.16 6.62
N PHE A 160 7.29 -4.88 6.25
CA PHE A 160 7.05 -3.72 7.12
C PHE A 160 5.70 -3.05 6.83
N MET A 161 4.77 -3.75 6.18
CA MET A 161 3.47 -3.17 5.88
C MET A 161 2.62 -3.10 7.16
N PRO A 162 2.14 -1.90 7.55
CA PRO A 162 1.18 -1.77 8.64
C PRO A 162 -0.15 -2.46 8.34
N GLU A 163 -0.95 -2.68 9.39
CA GLU A 163 -2.23 -3.36 9.28
C GLU A 163 -3.22 -2.53 8.46
N VAL A 164 -4.02 -3.18 7.62
CA VAL A 164 -5.11 -2.49 6.94
C VAL A 164 -6.19 -2.16 7.96
N PHE A 165 -6.44 -0.87 8.15
CA PHE A 165 -7.45 -0.41 9.08
C PHE A 165 -8.84 -0.53 8.46
N GLN A 166 -9.68 -1.38 9.06
CA GLN A 166 -11.07 -1.60 8.62
C GLN A 166 -12.08 -0.73 9.37
N GLY A 167 -11.65 0.33 10.05
CA GLY A 167 -12.53 1.17 10.85
C GLY A 167 -13.53 1.92 9.99
N GLY A 168 -14.78 1.47 10.00
CA GLY A 168 -15.88 2.16 9.35
C GLY A 168 -17.14 1.34 9.22
N VAL A 169 -17.80 0.99 10.33
CA VAL A 169 -19.27 1.06 10.41
C VAL A 169 -19.71 1.20 11.87
N SER A 170 -20.07 2.41 12.31
CA SER A 170 -21.06 2.55 13.37
C SER A 170 -22.13 3.49 12.85
N TYR A 171 -23.29 2.91 12.55
CA TYR A 171 -24.52 3.57 12.13
C TYR A 171 -25.00 4.60 13.15
#